data_AF-A0A376FHV1-F1
#
_entry.id   AF-A0A376FHV1-F1
#
_cell.length_a   1.000
_cell.length_b   1.000
_cell.length_c   1.000
_cell.angle_alpha   90.00
_cell.angle_beta   90.00
_cell.angle_gamma   90.00
#
_symmetry.space_group_name_H-M   'P 1'
#
loop_
_entity.id
_entity.type
_entity.pdbx_description
1 polymer ?
#
loop_
_entity_poly.entity_id
_entity_poly.type
_entity_poly.pdbx_seq_one_letter_code
_entity_poly.pdbx_strand_id
1 'polypeptide(L)'
;MDGNGRWAKRQGKIRAFGHKAGAKSVRRAVSFAANNGIDALTLYAFSSENWNRPLQEVTALMELFVWALDSEVKSLHRHNVRLRIIGDTSRFQLTFAGTDS
;
A
#
# COMPACT_ATOMS: atom_id res chain seq x y z
N MET A 1 -5.16 6.46 0.20
CA MET A 1 -6.62 6.27 0.29
C MET A 1 -7.06 6.78 1.66
N ASP A 2 -8.12 7.59 1.72
CA ASP A 2 -8.62 8.16 2.97
C ASP A 2 -9.75 7.32 3.59
N GLY A 3 -10.03 7.54 4.87
CA GLY A 3 -11.22 7.00 5.55
C GLY A 3 -11.00 5.71 6.32
N ASN A 4 -9.82 5.07 6.23
CA ASN A 4 -9.51 3.83 6.94
C ASN A 4 -9.78 3.92 8.46
N GLY A 5 -9.31 5.00 9.10
CA GLY A 5 -9.54 5.22 10.53
C GLY A 5 -11.01 5.47 10.87
N ARG A 6 -11.74 6.24 10.03
CA ARG A 6 -13.18 6.48 10.21
C ARG A 6 -13.99 5.20 10.04
N TRP A 7 -13.63 4.37 9.06
CA TRP A 7 -14.24 3.06 8.83
C TRP A 7 -14.06 2.14 10.04
N ALA A 8 -12.84 2.05 10.60
CA ALA A 8 -12.59 1.26 11.80
C ALA A 8 -13.40 1.76 13.01
N LYS A 9 -13.46 3.09 13.21
CA LYS A 9 -14.23 3.71 14.30
C LYS A 9 -15.72 3.37 14.22
N ARG A 10 -16.32 3.42 13.01
CA ARG A 10 -17.73 3.03 12.80
C ARG A 10 -18.02 1.57 13.12
N GLN A 11 -17.00 0.71 13.16
CA GLN A 11 -17.09 -0.71 13.46
C GLN A 11 -16.68 -1.03 14.91
N GLY A 12 -16.43 -0.01 15.74
CA GLY A 12 -15.92 -0.20 17.10
C GLY A 12 -14.52 -0.81 17.15
N LYS A 13 -13.71 -0.66 16.10
CA LYS A 13 -12.36 -1.23 15.98
C LYS A 13 -11.28 -0.16 16.07
N ILE A 14 -10.09 -0.57 16.51
CA ILE A 14 -8.89 0.27 16.51
C ILE A 14 -8.43 0.59 15.07
N ARG A 15 -7.70 1.69 14.89
CA ARG A 15 -7.26 2.22 13.58
C ARG A 15 -6.54 1.17 12.71
N ALA A 16 -5.74 0.31 13.33
CA ALA A 16 -5.01 -0.77 12.65
C ALA A 16 -5.92 -1.69 11.82
N PHE A 17 -7.16 -1.95 12.25
CA PHE A 17 -8.12 -2.73 11.45
C PHE A 17 -8.52 -2.02 10.17
N GLY A 18 -8.67 -0.69 10.23
CA GLY A 18 -8.94 0.13 9.05
C GLY A 18 -7.79 0.07 8.05
N HIS A 19 -6.55 0.10 8.53
CA HIS A 19 -5.38 -0.03 7.66
C HIS A 19 -5.31 -1.40 6.97
N LYS A 20 -5.59 -2.49 7.70
CA LYS A 20 -5.70 -3.83 7.10
C LYS A 20 -6.83 -3.92 6.06
N ALA A 21 -7.98 -3.29 6.31
CA ALA A 21 -9.07 -3.23 5.34
C ALA A 21 -8.71 -2.39 4.10
N GLY A 22 -7.97 -1.30 4.30
CA GLY A 22 -7.40 -0.48 3.22
C GLY A 22 -6.44 -1.30 2.36
N ALA A 23 -5.53 -2.06 2.97
CA ALA A 23 -4.60 -2.95 2.26
C ALA A 23 -5.33 -3.97 1.38
N LYS A 24 -6.40 -4.61 1.90
CA LYS A 24 -7.27 -5.50 1.09
C LYS A 24 -7.95 -4.77 -0.07
N SER A 25 -8.33 -3.51 0.13
CA SER A 25 -8.97 -2.71 -0.91
C SER A 25 -7.99 -2.32 -2.03
N VAL A 26 -6.74 -1.99 -1.69
CA VAL A 26 -5.64 -1.80 -2.65
C VAL A 26 -5.46 -3.05 -3.48
N ARG A 27 -5.32 -4.20 -2.81
CA ARG A 27 -5.16 -5.49 -3.46
C ARG A 27 -6.18 -5.70 -4.56
N ARG A 28 -7.47 -5.55 -4.23
CA ARG A 28 -8.58 -5.68 -5.18
C ARG A 28 -8.52 -4.66 -6.32
N ALA A 29 -8.15 -3.41 -6.04
CA ALA A 29 -8.02 -2.38 -7.07
C ALA A 29 -6.89 -2.69 -8.07
N VAL A 30 -5.75 -3.20 -7.59
CA VAL A 30 -4.63 -3.60 -8.44
C VAL A 30 -5.01 -4.81 -9.29
N SER A 31 -5.60 -5.86 -8.70
CA SER A 31 -6.03 -7.04 -9.48
C SER A 31 -7.08 -6.66 -10.52
N PHE A 32 -8.01 -5.75 -10.18
CA PHE A 32 -8.99 -5.24 -11.14
C PHE A 32 -8.32 -4.50 -12.29
N ALA A 33 -7.37 -3.59 -12.02
CA ALA A 33 -6.66 -2.86 -13.05
C ALA A 33 -5.91 -3.80 -14.01
N ALA A 34 -5.19 -4.79 -13.46
CA ALA A 34 -4.47 -5.78 -14.26
C ALA A 34 -5.41 -6.62 -15.15
N ASN A 35 -6.52 -7.12 -14.60
CA ASN A 35 -7.46 -7.95 -15.34
C ASN A 35 -8.24 -7.19 -16.44
N ASN A 36 -8.31 -5.87 -16.34
CA ASN A 36 -9.03 -5.02 -17.30
C ASN A 36 -8.09 -4.27 -18.25
N GLY A 37 -6.79 -4.59 -18.26
CA GLY A 37 -5.82 -3.94 -19.16
C GLY A 37 -5.65 -2.44 -18.89
N ILE A 38 -5.77 -2.01 -17.63
CA ILE A 38 -5.48 -0.62 -17.25
C ILE A 38 -3.96 -0.44 -17.21
N ASP A 39 -3.43 0.40 -18.09
CA ASP A 39 -1.98 0.58 -18.27
C ASP A 39 -1.26 1.14 -17.03
N ALA A 40 -1.95 1.99 -16.25
CA ALA A 40 -1.37 2.63 -15.07
C ALA A 40 -2.38 2.84 -13.95
N LEU A 41 -2.00 2.45 -12.74
CA LEU A 41 -2.73 2.74 -11.51
C LEU A 41 -1.79 3.40 -10.50
N THR A 42 -2.03 4.66 -10.18
CA THR A 42 -1.29 5.40 -9.15
C THR A 42 -2.08 5.42 -7.86
N LEU A 43 -1.51 4.84 -6.80
CA LEU A 43 -2.13 4.80 -5.48
C LEU A 43 -1.47 5.80 -4.55
N TYR A 44 -2.23 6.80 -4.11
CA TYR A 44 -1.76 7.74 -3.10
C TYR A 44 -1.83 7.10 -1.70
N ALA A 45 -0.76 6.42 -1.31
CA ALA A 45 -0.68 5.67 -0.05
C ALA A 45 -0.34 6.58 1.15
N PHE A 46 0.53 7.56 0.93
CA PHE A 46 1.05 8.45 1.96
C PHE A 46 1.13 9.88 1.46
N SER A 47 0.64 10.80 2.28
CA SER A 47 0.77 12.23 2.04
C SER A 47 1.93 12.84 2.82
N SER A 48 2.39 14.02 2.40
CA SER A 48 3.39 14.82 3.13
C SER A 48 2.97 15.10 4.57
N GLU A 49 1.68 15.27 4.83
CA GLU A 49 1.14 15.52 6.16
C GLU A 49 1.18 14.26 7.04
N ASN A 50 1.30 13.06 6.45
CA ASN A 50 1.49 11.84 7.22
C ASN A 50 2.87 11.78 7.88
N TRP A 51 3.84 12.59 7.45
CA TRP A 51 5.12 12.76 8.15
C TRP A 51 5.01 13.39 9.53
N ASN A 52 3.87 14.03 9.84
CA ASN A 52 3.60 14.58 11.18
C ASN A 52 3.16 13.50 12.18
N ARG A 53 2.99 12.24 11.74
CA ARG A 53 2.66 11.12 12.62
C ARG A 53 3.93 10.51 13.23
N PRO A 54 3.81 9.77 14.35
CA PRO A 54 4.95 9.05 14.91
C PRO A 54 5.62 8.15 13.88
N LEU A 55 6.96 8.15 13.83
CA LEU A 55 7.75 7.39 12.86
C LEU A 55 7.35 5.90 12.82
N GLN A 56 7.09 5.31 13.99
CA GLN A 56 6.65 3.92 14.10
C GLN A 56 5.31 3.65 13.40
N GLU A 57 4.36 4.59 13.45
CA GLU A 57 3.09 4.46 12.72
C GLU A 57 3.32 4.52 11.21
N VAL A 58 4.16 5.46 10.77
CA VAL A 58 4.51 5.65 9.37
C VAL A 58 5.22 4.41 8.81
N THR A 59 6.20 3.86 9.52
CA THR A 59 6.90 2.63 9.13
C THR A 59 5.95 1.45 9.04
N ALA A 60 5.14 1.19 10.06
CA ALA A 60 4.20 0.06 10.07
C ALA A 60 3.17 0.13 8.92
N LEU A 61 2.75 1.33 8.57
CA LEU A 61 1.83 1.55 7.45
C LEU A 61 2.50 1.30 6.09
N MET A 62 3.76 1.67 5.92
CA MET A 62 4.52 1.37 4.71
C MET A 62 4.83 -0.11 4.57
N GLU A 63 5.24 -0.77 5.65
CA GLU A 63 5.45 -2.23 5.67
C GLU A 63 4.17 -2.97 5.30
N LEU A 64 3.02 -2.56 5.86
CA LEU A 64 1.72 -3.12 5.50
C LEU A 64 1.38 -2.89 4.03
N PHE A 65 1.72 -1.72 3.48
CA PHE A 65 1.49 -1.38 2.09
C PHE A 65 2.34 -2.25 1.15
N VAL A 66 3.64 -2.37 1.43
CA VAL A 66 4.55 -3.23 0.68
C VAL A 66 4.13 -4.69 0.79
N TRP A 67 3.79 -5.18 1.97
CA TRP A 67 3.29 -6.54 2.16
C TRP A 67 2.02 -6.83 1.35
N ALA A 68 1.08 -5.87 1.33
CA ALA A 68 -0.16 -6.00 0.57
C ALA A 68 0.11 -6.09 -0.94
N LEU A 69 1.12 -5.34 -1.41
CA LEU A 69 1.54 -5.35 -2.79
C LEU A 69 2.41 -6.55 -3.14
N ASP A 70 3.33 -7.02 -2.30
CA ASP A 70 4.25 -8.13 -2.62
C ASP A 70 3.50 -9.41 -3.03
N SER A 71 2.43 -9.75 -2.31
CA SER A 71 1.58 -10.89 -2.64
C SER A 71 0.89 -10.75 -4.01
N GLU A 72 0.56 -9.53 -4.41
CA GLU A 72 0.01 -9.24 -5.73
C GLU A 72 1.09 -9.13 -6.78
N VAL A 73 2.21 -8.45 -6.53
CA VAL A 73 3.35 -8.35 -7.45
C VAL A 73 3.83 -9.73 -7.87
N LYS A 74 3.89 -10.71 -6.95
CA LYS A 74 4.17 -12.12 -7.32
C LYS A 74 3.09 -12.74 -8.20
N SER A 75 1.82 -12.45 -7.93
CA SER A 75 0.68 -12.90 -8.75
C SER A 75 0.58 -12.19 -10.11
N LEU A 76 1.03 -10.94 -10.16
CA LEU A 76 0.93 -10.00 -11.26
C LEU A 76 2.21 -9.95 -12.11
N HIS A 77 3.32 -10.50 -11.64
CA HIS A 77 4.50 -10.77 -12.48
C HIS A 77 4.11 -11.70 -13.64
N ARG A 78 3.17 -12.63 -13.41
CA ARG A 78 2.52 -13.43 -14.45
C ARG A 78 1.70 -12.59 -15.45
N HIS A 79 1.35 -11.36 -15.09
CA HIS A 79 0.58 -10.39 -15.89
C HIS A 79 1.44 -9.18 -16.33
N ASN A 80 2.77 -9.27 -16.24
CA ASN A 80 3.71 -8.22 -16.65
C ASN A 80 3.52 -6.86 -15.93
N VAL A 81 3.03 -6.86 -14.69
CA VAL A 81 2.82 -5.63 -13.91
C VAL A 81 4.12 -5.19 -13.24
N ARG A 82 4.45 -3.91 -13.37
CA ARG A 82 5.62 -3.27 -12.75
C ARG A 82 5.22 -2.37 -11.58
N LEU A 83 5.72 -2.66 -10.38
CA LEU A 83 5.58 -1.77 -9.22
C LEU A 83 6.66 -0.68 -9.26
N ARG A 84 6.25 0.58 -9.03
CA ARG A 84 7.16 1.71 -8.82
C ARG A 84 6.70 2.52 -7.61
N ILE A 85 7.65 2.96 -6.80
CA ILE A 85 7.41 3.89 -5.70
C ILE A 85 7.82 5.29 -6.18
N ILE A 86 6.94 6.27 -5.97
CA ILE A 86 7.14 7.66 -6.38
C ILE A 86 7.00 8.53 -5.14
N GLY A 87 8.00 9.37 -4.87
CA GLY A 87 8.05 10.27 -3.72
C GLY A 87 9.39 10.20 -2.97
N ASP A 88 9.49 10.95 -1.87
CA ASP A 88 10.66 10.91 -0.98
C ASP A 88 10.63 9.64 -0.14
N THR A 89 11.55 8.72 -0.44
CA THR A 89 11.71 7.46 0.29
C THR A 89 12.86 7.48 1.29
N SER A 90 13.58 8.59 1.43
CA SER A 90 14.79 8.68 2.28
C SER A 90 14.52 8.36 3.75
N ARG A 91 13.29 8.63 4.22
CA ARG A 91 12.84 8.35 5.59
C ARG A 91 12.39 6.91 5.80
N PHE A 92 12.41 6.09 4.75
CA PHE A 92 12.08 4.68 4.83
C PHE A 92 13.36 3.84 4.70
N GLN A 93 13.77 3.16 5.77
CA GLN A 93 14.69 2.03 5.66
C GLN A 93 13.91 0.81 5.16
N LEU A 94 13.45 0.85 3.91
CA LEU A 94 12.77 -0.29 3.29
C LEU A 94 13.81 -1.23 2.71
N THR A 95 13.93 -2.42 3.29
CA THR A 95 14.65 -3.53 2.65
C THR A 95 13.68 -4.23 1.70
N PHE A 96 13.77 -3.93 0.40
CA PHE A 96 13.05 -4.68 -0.62
C PHE A 96 13.78 -5.99 -0.92
N ALA A 97 13.21 -7.11 -0.51
CA ALA A 97 13.63 -8.42 -1.02
C ALA A 97 13.03 -8.62 -2.43
N GLY A 98 13.59 -7.97 -3.45
CA GLY A 98 13.04 -8.13 -4.81
C GLY A 98 13.64 -7.30 -5.93
N THR A 99 14.70 -6.54 -5.71
CA THR A 99 15.44 -5.89 -6.81
C THR A 99 16.87 -6.37 -6.79
N ASP A 100 17.08 -7.55 -7.36
CA ASP A 100 18.30 -7.90 -8.07
C ASP A 100 17.94 -9.01 -9.07
N SER A 101 18.43 -8.86 -10.31
CA SER A 101 18.20 -9.65 -11.55
C SER A 101 17.07 -9.16 -12.46
#